data_AF-A0A077Z4Y4-F1
#
_entry.id   AF-A0A077Z4Y4-F1
#
_cell.length_a   1.000
_cell.length_b   1.000
_cell.length_c   1.000
_cell.angle_alpha   90.00
_cell.angle_beta   90.00
_cell.angle_gamma   90.00
#
_symmetry.space_group_name_H-M   'P 1'
#
loop_
_entity.id
_entity.type
_entity.pdbx_description
1 polymer ?
#
loop_
_entity_poly.entity_id
_entity_poly.type
_entity_poly.pdbx_seq_one_letter_code
_entity_poly.pdbx_strand_id
1 'polypeptide(L)'
;MYLPGKYEESKKAEARKKFDLVTKAFVALHSDERRNNYLRTGAIDLSGLYDDRFWQMYFRNLYKKIHGPLLEAFVEIYKGSEEEKRDLARAYKRHNGNYDDMLITMIMGEKEDIPRYREMIEGMIAAGELKLEGDTANNERASTVEGNEALEPTDQPCSSRSLVQRNESRNARIRRANKLRKRARKYKRPIRVRRLRSWYKTRWNLRSSFF
;
A
#
# COMPACT_ATOMS: atom_id res chain seq x y z
N MET A 1 -3.35 -28.12 2.69
CA MET A 1 -4.03 -27.00 3.39
C MET A 1 -5.12 -26.46 2.48
N TYR A 2 -6.39 -26.54 2.89
CA TYR A 2 -7.57 -26.25 2.03
C TYR A 2 -7.90 -24.74 1.99
N LEU A 3 -6.98 -23.89 1.57
CA LEU A 3 -7.28 -22.47 1.42
C LEU A 3 -8.05 -22.22 0.12
N PRO A 4 -9.23 -21.58 0.15
CA PRO A 4 -10.12 -21.45 -1.02
C PRO A 4 -9.48 -20.67 -2.18
N GLY A 5 -8.47 -19.84 -1.91
CA GLY A 5 -7.72 -19.11 -2.94
C GLY A 5 -6.70 -19.95 -3.73
N LYS A 6 -6.40 -21.19 -3.31
CA LYS A 6 -5.39 -22.05 -3.97
C LYS A 6 -5.97 -23.00 -5.01
N TYR A 7 -7.30 -23.11 -5.11
CA TYR A 7 -7.96 -24.11 -5.95
C TYR A 7 -8.66 -23.45 -7.14
N GLU A 8 -8.66 -24.17 -8.26
CA GLU A 8 -9.48 -23.86 -9.43
C GLU A 8 -10.97 -23.85 -9.07
N GLU A 9 -11.78 -23.06 -9.79
CA GLU A 9 -13.19 -22.79 -9.46
C GLU A 9 -14.00 -24.08 -9.24
N SER A 10 -13.76 -25.12 -10.07
CA SER A 10 -14.39 -26.43 -9.96
C SER A 10 -14.17 -27.13 -8.62
N LYS A 11 -13.02 -26.92 -7.98
CA LYS A 11 -12.61 -27.56 -6.72
C LYS A 11 -12.83 -26.68 -5.49
N LYS A 12 -13.16 -25.40 -5.65
CA LYS A 12 -13.34 -24.46 -4.52
C LYS A 12 -14.45 -24.88 -3.57
N ALA A 13 -15.56 -25.40 -4.07
CA ALA A 13 -16.68 -25.86 -3.23
C ALA A 13 -16.27 -27.01 -2.31
N GLU A 14 -15.52 -27.98 -2.84
CA GLU A 14 -14.99 -29.10 -2.08
C GLU A 14 -13.92 -28.65 -1.08
N ALA A 15 -12.99 -27.80 -1.51
CA ALA A 15 -11.96 -27.24 -0.64
C ALA A 15 -12.58 -26.43 0.51
N ARG A 16 -13.64 -25.67 0.27
CA ARG A 16 -14.37 -24.91 1.30
C ARG A 16 -15.01 -25.83 2.33
N LYS A 17 -15.63 -26.94 1.91
CA LYS A 17 -16.18 -27.95 2.82
C LYS A 17 -15.08 -28.59 3.67
N LYS A 18 -13.96 -28.95 3.05
CA LYS A 18 -12.81 -29.53 3.78
C LYS A 18 -12.18 -28.53 4.74
N PHE A 19 -12.10 -27.25 4.36
CA PHE A 19 -11.64 -26.18 5.25
C PHE A 19 -12.54 -26.05 6.47
N ASP A 20 -13.86 -25.95 6.26
CA ASP A 20 -14.84 -25.86 7.33
C ASP A 20 -14.74 -27.05 8.31
N LEU A 21 -14.61 -28.27 7.80
CA LEU A 21 -14.42 -29.47 8.63
C LEU A 21 -13.14 -29.41 9.47
N VAL A 22 -12.00 -29.03 8.87
CA VAL A 22 -10.72 -28.91 9.58
C VAL A 22 -10.78 -27.79 10.62
N THR A 23 -11.41 -26.65 10.31
CA THR A 23 -11.61 -25.56 11.26
C THR A 23 -12.45 -26.01 12.45
N LYS A 24 -13.58 -26.69 12.22
CA LYS A 24 -14.42 -27.24 13.30
C LYS A 24 -13.68 -28.26 14.16
N ALA A 25 -12.90 -29.16 13.54
CA ALA A 25 -12.06 -30.10 14.28
C ALA A 25 -11.02 -29.38 15.15
N PHE A 26 -10.38 -28.34 14.62
CA PHE A 26 -9.45 -27.52 15.39
C PHE A 26 -10.15 -26.81 16.56
N VAL A 27 -11.31 -26.19 16.33
CA VAL A 27 -12.12 -25.55 17.39
C VAL A 27 -12.41 -26.53 18.53
N ALA A 28 -12.86 -27.74 18.18
CA ALA A 28 -13.23 -28.75 19.16
C ALA A 28 -12.03 -29.31 19.94
N LEU A 29 -10.89 -29.54 19.28
CA LEU A 29 -9.78 -30.29 19.85
C LEU A 29 -8.66 -29.42 20.43
N HIS A 30 -8.60 -28.14 20.06
CA HIS A 30 -7.45 -27.30 20.37
C HIS A 30 -7.29 -27.03 21.88
N SER A 31 -8.35 -26.62 22.58
CA SER A 31 -8.31 -26.42 24.03
C SER A 31 -8.75 -27.70 24.76
N ASP A 32 -8.09 -28.04 25.87
CA ASP A 32 -8.46 -29.21 26.66
C ASP A 32 -9.91 -29.13 27.17
N GLU A 33 -10.39 -27.92 27.51
CA GLU A 33 -11.79 -27.68 27.90
C GLU A 33 -12.78 -28.06 26.79
N ARG A 34 -12.62 -27.50 25.57
CA ARG A 34 -13.47 -27.84 24.42
C ARG A 34 -13.34 -29.30 24.02
N ARG A 35 -12.12 -29.87 24.13
CA ARG A 35 -11.88 -31.28 23.84
C ARG A 35 -12.68 -32.17 24.79
N ASN A 36 -12.63 -31.88 26.09
CA ASN A 36 -13.38 -32.60 27.11
C ASN A 36 -14.89 -32.42 26.93
N ASN A 37 -15.36 -31.22 26.58
CA ASN A 37 -16.77 -30.98 26.31
C ASN A 37 -17.25 -31.77 25.09
N TYR A 38 -16.49 -31.76 23.99
CA TYR A 38 -16.77 -32.53 22.79
C TYR A 38 -16.78 -34.04 23.07
N LEU A 39 -15.81 -34.57 23.83
CA LEU A 39 -15.78 -35.98 24.22
C LEU A 39 -16.99 -36.38 25.08
N ARG A 40 -17.45 -35.49 25.97
CA ARG A 40 -18.59 -35.75 26.86
C ARG A 40 -19.94 -35.64 26.18
N THR A 41 -20.11 -34.71 25.25
CA THR A 41 -21.43 -34.33 24.70
C THR A 41 -21.60 -34.60 23.22
N GLY A 42 -20.50 -34.77 22.47
CA GLY A 42 -20.49 -34.74 21.01
C GLY A 42 -20.76 -33.36 20.39
N ALA A 43 -21.03 -32.34 21.20
CA ALA A 43 -21.33 -31.00 20.73
C ALA A 43 -20.04 -30.19 20.53
N ILE A 44 -20.00 -29.41 19.44
CA ILE A 44 -18.92 -28.46 19.17
C ILE A 44 -19.43 -27.07 19.53
N ASP A 45 -18.81 -26.46 20.54
CA ASP A 45 -19.05 -25.05 20.84
C ASP A 45 -18.28 -24.16 19.84
N LEU A 46 -19.03 -23.50 18.95
CA LEU A 46 -18.51 -22.55 17.96
C LEU A 46 -18.43 -21.12 18.50
N SER A 47 -18.72 -20.90 19.79
CA SER A 47 -18.53 -19.60 20.43
C SER A 47 -17.08 -19.14 20.24
N GLY A 48 -16.88 -17.87 19.90
CA GLY A 48 -15.54 -17.30 19.67
C GLY A 48 -14.85 -17.74 18.37
N LEU A 49 -15.49 -18.49 17.46
CA LEU A 49 -14.91 -18.77 16.13
C LEU A 49 -14.61 -17.49 15.33
N TYR A 50 -15.36 -16.41 15.60
CA TYR A 50 -15.16 -15.09 15.00
C TYR A 50 -14.27 -14.16 15.85
N ASP A 51 -13.66 -14.66 16.93
CA ASP A 51 -12.67 -13.91 17.71
C ASP A 51 -11.33 -13.92 16.97
N ASP A 52 -10.73 -12.75 16.78
CA ASP A 52 -9.42 -12.60 16.14
C ASP A 52 -8.33 -13.42 16.85
N ARG A 53 -8.42 -13.58 18.18
CA ARG A 53 -7.46 -14.36 18.97
C ARG A 53 -7.45 -15.83 18.57
N PHE A 54 -8.64 -16.39 18.26
CA PHE A 54 -8.75 -17.77 17.80
C PHE A 54 -8.02 -17.96 16.46
N TRP A 55 -8.24 -17.06 15.51
CA TRP A 55 -7.58 -17.11 14.20
C TRP A 55 -6.07 -16.91 14.30
N GLN A 56 -5.60 -15.99 15.15
CA GLN A 56 -4.17 -15.81 15.41
C GLN A 56 -3.53 -17.11 15.89
N MET A 57 -4.17 -17.83 16.81
CA MET A 57 -3.66 -19.08 17.36
C MET A 57 -3.72 -20.22 16.33
N TYR A 58 -4.80 -20.33 15.56
CA TYR A 58 -4.93 -21.27 14.46
C TYR A 58 -3.78 -21.12 13.45
N PHE A 59 -3.56 -19.90 12.95
CA PHE A 59 -2.50 -19.65 11.97
C PHE A 59 -1.09 -19.75 12.58
N ARG A 60 -0.90 -19.41 13.86
CA ARG A 60 0.39 -19.58 14.55
C ARG A 60 0.81 -21.06 14.64
N ASN A 61 -0.15 -21.97 14.77
CA ASN A 61 0.12 -23.41 14.80
C ASN A 61 0.34 -24.03 13.40
N LEU A 62 -0.14 -23.38 12.35
CA LEU A 62 -0.02 -23.87 10.97
C LEU A 62 1.35 -23.60 10.35
N TYR A 63 1.99 -22.50 10.72
CA TYR A 63 3.28 -22.07 10.16
C TYR A 63 4.41 -22.22 11.18
N LYS A 64 5.61 -22.55 10.70
CA LYS A 64 6.80 -22.58 11.56
C LYS A 64 7.00 -21.19 12.18
N LYS A 65 7.37 -21.14 13.46
CA LYS A 65 7.73 -19.88 14.11
C LYS A 65 8.94 -19.29 13.37
N ILE A 66 8.79 -18.04 12.92
CA ILE A 66 9.89 -17.28 12.33
C ILE A 66 10.82 -16.90 13.48
N HIS A 67 12.06 -17.38 13.44
CA HIS A 67 13.13 -16.99 14.35
C HIS A 67 14.09 -16.04 13.63
N GLY A 68 14.82 -15.21 14.39
CA GLY A 68 15.80 -14.25 13.85
C GLY A 68 16.70 -14.84 12.75
N PRO A 69 17.33 -16.02 12.97
CA PRO A 69 18.19 -16.63 11.96
C PRO A 69 17.50 -17.01 10.64
N LEU A 70 16.20 -17.35 10.67
CA LEU A 70 15.44 -17.66 9.45
C LEU A 70 15.16 -16.37 8.67
N LEU A 71 14.91 -15.26 9.39
CA LEU A 71 14.70 -13.96 8.79
C LEU A 71 15.99 -13.43 8.15
N GLU A 72 17.12 -13.56 8.85
CA GLU A 72 18.44 -13.18 8.32
C GLU A 72 18.78 -13.95 7.05
N ALA A 73 18.63 -15.29 7.08
CA ALA A 73 18.82 -16.13 5.89
C ALA A 73 17.87 -15.73 4.73
N PHE A 74 16.63 -15.34 5.04
CA PHE A 74 15.71 -14.85 4.02
C PHE A 74 16.14 -13.50 3.45
N VAL A 75 16.63 -12.57 4.27
CA VAL A 75 17.11 -11.26 3.83
C VAL A 75 18.30 -11.42 2.88
N GLU A 76 19.25 -12.31 3.20
CA GLU A 76 20.40 -12.60 2.34
C GLU A 76 20.00 -13.17 0.98
N ILE A 77 18.98 -14.04 0.95
CA ILE A 77 18.47 -14.61 -0.29
C ILE A 77 17.66 -13.58 -1.09
N TYR A 78 16.89 -12.73 -0.41
CA TYR A 78 16.00 -11.77 -1.06
C TYR A 78 16.76 -10.57 -1.63
N LYS A 79 17.68 -9.97 -0.85
CA LYS A 79 18.46 -8.80 -1.29
C LYS A 79 19.39 -9.19 -2.45
N GLY A 80 19.20 -8.56 -3.61
CA GLY A 80 19.93 -8.84 -4.84
C GLY A 80 19.29 -9.91 -5.73
N SER A 81 18.19 -10.53 -5.29
CA SER A 81 17.48 -11.53 -6.09
C SER A 81 16.67 -10.91 -7.24
N GLU A 82 16.33 -11.76 -8.22
CA GLU A 82 15.37 -11.42 -9.26
C GLU A 82 13.95 -11.17 -8.72
N GLU A 83 13.61 -11.72 -7.55
CA GLU A 83 12.33 -11.46 -6.89
C GLU A 83 12.26 -10.02 -6.38
N GLU A 84 13.32 -9.54 -5.73
CA GLU A 84 13.41 -8.14 -5.27
C GLU A 84 13.33 -7.16 -6.46
N LYS A 85 14.00 -7.45 -7.58
CA LYS A 85 13.90 -6.63 -8.80
C LYS A 85 12.46 -6.52 -9.29
N ARG A 86 11.73 -7.64 -9.35
CA ARG A 86 10.31 -7.65 -9.76
C ARG A 86 9.42 -6.89 -8.78
N ASP A 87 9.66 -7.03 -7.49
CA ASP A 87 8.94 -6.29 -6.45
C ASP A 87 9.18 -4.80 -6.56
N LEU A 88 10.43 -4.40 -6.74
CA LEU A 88 10.83 -3.00 -6.93
C LEU A 88 10.20 -2.41 -8.18
N ALA A 89 10.17 -3.15 -9.29
CA ALA A 89 9.50 -2.75 -10.52
C ALA A 89 7.98 -2.56 -10.32
N ARG A 90 7.33 -3.43 -9.53
CA ARG A 90 5.91 -3.29 -9.16
C ARG A 90 5.67 -2.09 -8.26
N ALA A 91 6.52 -1.88 -7.25
CA ALA A 91 6.45 -0.74 -6.35
C ALA A 91 6.64 0.59 -7.11
N TYR A 92 7.63 0.63 -8.01
CA TYR A 92 7.91 1.79 -8.85
C TYR A 92 6.69 2.21 -9.69
N LYS A 93 6.06 1.26 -10.39
CA LYS A 93 4.82 1.49 -11.17
C LYS A 93 3.63 1.90 -10.30
N ARG A 94 3.53 1.34 -9.09
CA ARG A 94 2.41 1.63 -8.18
C ARG A 94 2.51 3.03 -7.58
N HIS A 95 3.72 3.47 -7.26
CA HIS A 95 4.01 4.70 -6.53
C HIS A 95 4.60 5.80 -7.41
N ASN A 96 4.64 5.61 -8.74
CA ASN A 96 5.22 6.54 -9.72
C ASN A 96 6.63 7.02 -9.32
N GLY A 97 7.48 6.11 -8.85
CA GLY A 97 8.86 6.44 -8.47
C GLY A 97 9.05 7.23 -7.17
N ASN A 98 8.04 7.34 -6.30
CA ASN A 98 8.23 7.88 -4.95
C ASN A 98 8.89 6.85 -4.02
N TYR A 99 10.19 7.02 -3.72
CA TYR A 99 10.94 6.10 -2.86
C TYR A 99 10.34 5.93 -1.46
N ASP A 100 9.81 7.00 -0.85
CA ASP A 100 9.24 6.92 0.51
C ASP A 100 8.04 5.97 0.55
N ASP A 101 7.17 6.06 -0.46
CA ASP A 101 6.01 5.17 -0.57
C ASP A 101 6.43 3.75 -1.02
N MET A 102 7.47 3.64 -1.85
CA MET A 102 8.00 2.36 -2.28
C MET A 102 8.56 1.56 -1.11
N LEU A 103 9.34 2.19 -0.22
CA LEU A 103 9.92 1.55 0.96
C LEU A 103 8.87 0.90 1.86
N ILE A 104 7.69 1.53 2.01
CA ILE A 104 6.58 0.97 2.79
C ILE A 104 6.06 -0.35 2.19
N THR A 105 6.19 -0.52 0.87
CA THR A 105 5.72 -1.73 0.17
C THR A 105 6.80 -2.79 -0.05
N MET A 106 8.08 -2.41 0.02
CA MET A 106 9.20 -3.33 -0.18
C MET A 106 9.40 -4.23 1.04
N ILE A 107 9.66 -5.51 0.80
CA ILE A 107 9.99 -6.45 1.87
C ILE A 107 11.36 -6.06 2.43
N MET A 108 11.42 -5.79 3.74
CA MET A 108 12.67 -5.43 4.44
C MET A 108 13.38 -4.21 3.81
N GLY A 109 12.62 -3.28 3.22
CA GLY A 109 13.17 -2.06 2.62
C GLY A 109 13.48 -1.02 3.68
N GLU A 110 14.75 -0.67 3.83
CA GLU A 110 15.21 0.39 4.74
C GLU A 110 15.63 1.64 3.95
N LYS A 111 15.78 2.80 4.62
CA LYS A 111 16.14 4.06 3.93
C LYS A 111 17.55 3.96 3.31
N GLU A 112 18.39 3.15 3.92
CA GLU A 112 19.75 2.81 3.53
C GLU A 112 19.80 2.06 2.19
N ASP A 113 18.71 1.40 1.79
CA ASP A 113 18.60 0.68 0.52
C ASP A 113 18.25 1.60 -0.67
N ILE A 114 17.87 2.86 -0.45
CA ILE A 114 17.48 3.80 -1.52
C ILE A 114 18.55 3.93 -2.63
N PRO A 115 19.86 4.09 -2.32
CA PRO A 115 20.90 4.17 -3.35
C PRO A 115 20.94 2.91 -4.24
N ARG A 116 20.85 1.72 -3.63
CA ARG A 116 20.82 0.43 -4.33
C ARG A 116 19.58 0.32 -5.22
N TYR A 117 18.41 0.70 -4.72
CA TYR A 117 17.18 0.72 -5.49
C TYR A 117 17.24 1.70 -6.66
N ARG A 118 17.89 2.85 -6.50
CA ARG A 118 18.11 3.80 -7.58
C ARG A 118 18.90 3.18 -8.72
N GLU A 119 20.05 2.58 -8.42
CA GLU A 119 20.89 1.92 -9.44
C GLU A 119 20.12 0.81 -10.18
N MET A 120 19.36 0.00 -9.44
CA MET A 120 18.53 -1.06 -10.04
C MET A 120 17.44 -0.49 -10.96
N ILE A 121 16.74 0.57 -10.54
CA ILE A 121 15.69 1.22 -11.33
C ILE A 121 16.26 1.88 -12.57
N GLU A 122 17.38 2.58 -12.45
CA GLU A 122 18.08 3.19 -13.58
C GLU A 122 18.52 2.13 -14.59
N GLY A 123 19.04 1.00 -14.12
CA GLY A 123 19.34 -0.17 -14.96
C GLY A 123 18.11 -0.74 -15.68
N MET A 124 16.98 -0.88 -14.99
CA MET A 124 15.72 -1.36 -15.58
C MET A 124 15.11 -0.37 -16.59
N ILE A 125 15.27 0.94 -16.38
CA ILE A 125 14.87 1.98 -17.33
C ILE A 125 15.78 1.93 -18.57
N ALA A 126 17.10 1.78 -18.38
CA ALA A 126 18.05 1.63 -19.48
C ALA A 126 17.79 0.37 -20.33
N ALA A 127 17.38 -0.73 -19.70
CA ALA A 127 16.96 -1.96 -20.37
C ALA A 127 15.59 -1.85 -21.07
N GLY A 128 14.81 -0.79 -20.82
CA GLY A 128 13.49 -0.57 -21.39
C GLY A 128 12.36 -1.35 -20.70
N GLU A 129 12.62 -1.98 -19.55
CA GLU A 129 11.63 -2.73 -18.78
C GLU A 129 10.66 -1.82 -18.01
N LEU A 130 11.14 -0.64 -17.63
CA LEU A 130 10.40 0.41 -16.96
C LEU A 130 10.34 1.68 -17.80
N LYS A 131 9.18 2.34 -17.79
CA LYS A 131 9.04 3.70 -18.31
C LYS A 131 9.33 4.68 -17.20
N LEU A 132 9.99 5.78 -17.53
CA LEU A 132 10.27 6.85 -16.58
C LEU A 132 8.94 7.51 -16.19
N GLU A 133 8.43 7.15 -15.01
CA GLU A 133 7.25 7.75 -14.40
C GLU A 133 7.71 8.85 -13.42
N GLY A 134 6.96 9.96 -13.38
CA GLY A 134 7.45 11.28 -12.96
C GLY A 134 8.00 11.40 -11.54
N ASP A 135 8.94 12.35 -11.38
CA ASP A 135 9.53 12.88 -10.16
C ASP A 135 10.33 11.92 -9.26
N THR A 136 11.18 11.05 -9.83
CA THR A 136 12.28 10.41 -9.05
C THR A 136 13.20 11.45 -8.38
N ALA A 137 13.20 12.70 -8.86
CA ALA A 137 13.94 13.83 -8.30
C ALA A 137 13.34 14.45 -7.02
N ASN A 138 12.14 14.05 -6.57
CA ASN A 138 11.51 14.69 -5.41
C ASN A 138 11.96 14.12 -4.05
N ASN A 139 12.63 12.96 -3.97
CA ASN A 139 13.05 12.40 -2.67
C ASN A 139 14.36 13.02 -2.13
N GLU A 140 15.21 13.57 -3.00
CA GLU A 140 16.50 14.14 -2.60
C GLU A 140 16.34 15.37 -1.72
N ARG A 141 15.19 16.05 -1.80
CA ARG A 141 14.88 17.25 -1.01
C ARG A 141 14.27 16.96 0.35
N ALA A 142 13.87 15.71 0.63
CA ALA A 142 13.33 15.32 1.93
C ALA A 142 14.44 14.75 2.82
N SER A 143 15.37 13.95 2.27
CA SER A 143 16.52 13.42 3.03
C SER A 143 17.61 14.45 3.31
N THR A 144 17.79 15.47 2.45
CA THR A 144 18.77 16.55 2.71
C THR A 144 18.29 17.61 3.71
N VAL A 145 17.03 17.56 4.19
CA VAL A 145 16.53 18.58 5.13
C VAL A 145 16.65 18.12 6.59
N GLU A 146 16.73 16.81 6.85
CA GLU A 146 16.87 16.28 8.23
C GLU A 146 18.31 15.82 8.59
N GLY A 147 19.25 15.86 7.63
CA GLY A 147 20.67 15.51 7.84
C GLY A 147 21.68 16.66 7.77
N ASN A 148 21.21 17.89 7.52
CA ASN A 148 22.07 19.08 7.36
C ASN A 148 21.92 20.03 8.57
N GLU A 149 22.23 19.53 9.75
CA GLU A 149 22.35 20.32 10.99
C GLU A 149 23.77 20.10 11.55
N ALA A 150 24.79 20.62 10.86
CA ALA A 150 26.16 20.89 11.37
C ALA A 150 27.18 21.25 10.24
N LEU A 151 26.81 22.10 9.28
CA LEU A 151 27.81 22.72 8.39
C LEU A 151 28.03 24.16 8.83
N GLU A 152 29.23 24.42 9.35
CA GLU A 152 29.67 25.75 9.75
C GLU A 152 29.48 26.77 8.61
N PRO A 153 29.07 28.01 8.93
CA PRO A 153 28.82 29.04 7.93
C PRO A 153 30.12 29.35 7.20
N THR A 154 30.21 28.95 5.93
CA THR A 154 31.28 29.44 5.06
C THR A 154 30.95 30.88 4.66
N ASP A 155 31.78 31.82 5.12
CA ASP A 155 31.74 33.26 4.80
C ASP A 155 32.15 33.56 3.34
N GLN A 156 31.66 32.77 2.38
CA GLN A 156 31.71 33.17 0.98
C GLN A 156 30.46 34.00 0.66
N PRO A 157 30.61 35.28 0.27
CA PRO A 157 29.49 36.06 -0.23
C PRO A 157 29.08 35.50 -1.60
N CYS A 158 28.24 34.47 -1.57
CA CYS A 158 27.54 33.97 -2.73
C CYS A 158 26.66 35.12 -3.22
N SER A 159 26.84 35.57 -4.47
CA SER A 159 26.14 36.69 -5.10
C SER A 159 24.63 36.65 -4.78
N SER A 160 24.26 37.37 -3.72
CA SER A 160 22.99 37.25 -3.03
C SER A 160 21.83 37.59 -3.95
N ARG A 161 22.07 38.46 -4.93
CA ARG A 161 21.09 38.89 -5.92
C ARG A 161 20.62 37.74 -6.83
N SER A 162 21.53 36.86 -7.24
CA SER A 162 21.19 35.74 -8.15
C SER A 162 20.36 34.65 -7.46
N LEU A 163 20.71 34.32 -6.21
CA LEU A 163 20.00 33.35 -5.39
C LEU A 163 18.62 33.87 -4.95
N VAL A 164 18.54 35.14 -4.53
CA VAL A 164 17.27 35.79 -4.20
C VAL A 164 16.35 35.82 -5.42
N GLN A 165 16.85 36.24 -6.60
CA GLN A 165 16.07 36.20 -7.84
C GLN A 165 15.60 34.78 -8.21
N ARG A 166 16.45 33.77 -8.04
CA ARG A 166 16.11 32.36 -8.30
C ARG A 166 15.06 31.83 -7.31
N ASN A 167 15.15 32.21 -6.04
CA ASN A 167 14.19 31.83 -5.00
C ASN A 167 12.85 32.57 -5.16
N GLU A 168 12.87 33.85 -5.50
CA GLU A 168 11.67 34.64 -5.82
C GLU A 168 10.91 34.06 -7.01
N SER A 169 11.63 33.72 -8.09
CA SER A 169 11.03 33.11 -9.28
C SER A 169 10.48 31.69 -8.99
N ARG A 170 11.16 30.89 -8.15
CA ARG A 170 10.63 29.61 -7.63
C ARG A 170 9.34 29.81 -6.81
N ASN A 171 9.34 30.74 -5.86
CA ASN A 171 8.19 31.04 -5.01
C ASN A 171 7.01 31.60 -5.82
N ALA A 172 7.27 32.41 -6.86
CA ALA A 172 6.26 32.90 -7.79
C ALA A 172 5.61 31.75 -8.59
N ARG A 173 6.38 30.77 -9.04
CA ARG A 173 5.86 29.56 -9.71
C ARG A 173 4.96 28.74 -8.79
N ILE A 174 5.37 28.51 -7.54
CA ILE A 174 4.56 27.78 -6.53
C ILE A 174 3.24 28.53 -6.24
N ARG A 175 3.28 29.86 -6.06
CA ARG A 175 2.09 30.69 -5.87
C ARG A 175 1.13 30.61 -7.07
N ARG A 176 1.64 30.63 -8.31
CA ARG A 176 0.84 30.45 -9.55
C ARG A 176 0.18 29.08 -9.61
N ALA A 177 0.93 28.00 -9.34
CA ALA A 177 0.41 26.63 -9.32
C ALA A 177 -0.69 26.44 -8.26
N ASN A 178 -0.52 27.00 -7.07
CA ASN A 178 -1.53 26.96 -6.01
C ASN A 178 -2.79 27.76 -6.37
N LYS A 179 -2.65 28.91 -7.06
CA LYS A 179 -3.79 29.69 -7.56
C LYS A 179 -4.57 28.92 -8.64
N LEU A 180 -3.87 28.21 -9.53
CA LEU A 180 -4.48 27.31 -10.53
C LEU A 180 -5.18 26.10 -9.88
N ARG A 181 -4.58 25.44 -8.89
CA ARG A 181 -5.23 24.35 -8.12
C ARG A 181 -6.49 24.83 -7.40
N LYS A 182 -6.45 26.00 -6.75
CA LYS A 182 -7.63 26.60 -6.10
C LYS A 182 -8.74 26.94 -7.11
N ARG A 183 -8.38 27.48 -8.28
CA ARG A 183 -9.33 27.70 -9.40
C ARG A 183 -9.91 26.39 -9.92
N ALA A 184 -9.08 25.38 -10.16
CA ALA A 184 -9.53 24.07 -10.62
C ALA A 184 -10.50 23.41 -9.63
N ARG A 185 -10.26 23.52 -8.31
CA ARG A 185 -11.21 23.07 -7.28
C ARG A 185 -12.52 23.88 -7.27
N LYS A 186 -12.46 25.19 -7.52
CA LYS A 186 -13.66 26.06 -7.58
C LYS A 186 -14.55 25.75 -8.79
N TYR A 187 -13.96 25.40 -9.95
CA TYR A 187 -14.69 25.12 -11.18
C TYR A 187 -14.95 23.63 -11.44
N LYS A 188 -14.21 22.71 -10.83
CA LYS A 188 -14.60 21.29 -10.69
C LYS A 188 -15.70 21.18 -9.63
N ARG A 189 -16.83 21.84 -9.88
CA ARG A 189 -18.10 21.44 -9.28
C ARG A 189 -18.43 20.04 -9.82
N PRO A 190 -18.92 19.12 -8.98
CA PRO A 190 -19.27 17.79 -9.43
C PRO A 190 -20.28 17.91 -10.57
N ILE A 191 -19.91 17.37 -11.74
CA ILE A 191 -20.84 17.16 -12.86
C ILE A 191 -22.04 16.28 -12.43
N ARG A 192 -21.97 15.63 -11.26
CA ARG A 192 -23.07 14.93 -10.59
C ARG A 192 -23.88 15.81 -9.63
N VAL A 193 -24.60 16.83 -10.11
CA VAL A 193 -25.88 17.26 -9.47
C VAL A 193 -26.80 18.06 -10.41
N ARG A 194 -26.30 18.60 -11.54
CA ARG A 194 -27.09 19.56 -12.32
C ARG A 194 -28.08 18.95 -13.32
N ARG A 195 -27.88 17.69 -13.78
CA ARG A 195 -28.86 17.00 -14.63
C ARG A 195 -30.09 16.45 -13.89
N LEU A 196 -29.99 16.20 -12.58
CA LEU A 196 -31.13 15.71 -11.81
C LEU A 196 -32.16 16.83 -11.53
N ARG A 197 -31.74 18.06 -11.20
CA ARG A 197 -32.71 19.13 -10.91
C ARG A 197 -33.50 19.64 -12.11
N SER A 198 -32.98 19.50 -13.34
CA SER A 198 -33.75 19.84 -14.56
C SER A 198 -34.80 18.77 -14.86
N TRP A 199 -34.47 17.49 -14.65
CA TRP A 199 -35.38 16.38 -14.92
C TRP A 199 -36.57 16.35 -13.95
N TYR A 200 -36.36 16.73 -12.69
CA TYR A 200 -37.46 16.84 -11.71
C TYR A 200 -38.36 18.07 -11.91
N LYS A 201 -37.87 19.18 -12.50
CA LYS A 201 -38.70 20.38 -12.74
C LYS A 201 -39.58 20.29 -14.00
N THR A 202 -39.09 19.71 -15.09
CA THR A 202 -39.94 19.54 -16.29
C THR A 202 -40.95 18.39 -16.15
N ARG A 203 -40.63 17.34 -15.40
CA ARG A 203 -41.57 16.20 -15.24
C ARG A 203 -42.70 16.47 -14.24
N TRP A 204 -42.52 17.39 -13.29
CA TRP A 204 -43.59 17.78 -12.36
C TRP A 204 -44.58 18.78 -12.99
N ASN A 205 -44.13 19.71 -13.83
CA ASN A 205 -45.05 20.67 -14.47
C ASN A 205 -45.94 20.04 -15.55
N LEU A 206 -45.51 18.97 -16.22
CA LEU A 206 -46.36 18.26 -17.19
C LEU A 206 -47.45 17.41 -16.53
N ARG A 207 -47.40 17.19 -15.22
CA ARG A 207 -48.41 16.39 -14.51
C ARG A 207 -49.49 17.23 -13.80
N SER A 208 -49.30 18.55 -13.67
CA SER A 208 -50.35 19.45 -13.14
C SER A 208 -51.19 20.13 -14.22
N SER A 209 -50.95 19.85 -15.51
CA SER A 209 -51.77 20.37 -16.62
C SER A 209 -52.75 19.34 -17.20
N PHE A 210 -53.01 18.25 -16.48
CA PHE A 210 -53.99 17.22 -16.86
C PHE A 210 -55.08 17.02 -15.80
N PHE A 211 -55.33 18.05 -14.99
CA PHE A 211 -56.54 18.23 -14.20
C PHE A 211 -57.16 19.57 -14.57
#